data_AF-A0A5D2CTA3-F1
#
_entry.id   AF-A0A5D2CTA3-F1
#
_cell.length_a   1.000
_cell.length_b   1.000
_cell.length_c   1.000
_cell.angle_alpha   90.00
_cell.angle_beta   90.00
_cell.angle_gamma   90.00
#
_symmetry.space_group_name_H-M   'P 1'
#
loop_
_entity.id
_entity.type
_entity.pdbx_description
1 polymer ?
#
loop_
_entity_poly.entity_id
_entity_poly.type
_entity_poly.pdbx_seq_one_letter_code
_entity_poly.pdbx_strand_id
1 'polypeptide(L)'
;MEFRGVIFISFLFFQLGVNSNAFPMNDLISKLLGQPDVNFRQFAGYINVDENAVGRSLFYYFVEAEKDPLTQPITVWLTGGPGCSSVGDAFGSVGPFIVTKDAHDLQTNLFSWNKVSNLLFIDSPIGSGWSYSNTSSDYNNGDDITNKILLTFMQKWYEKYPVFKSKDLYLAGSSFAGHFVPNLANALLDDNKQSKQSKFNIKGLVLGNPMLRKKLDDIAKIDFFFSREMINSSLYNEIKKECNAIDENNYFSSIKTTWSAKCKNLVFEANLAAFKTDAHNYSPQKLFDVFRPPCAETEQDLNLGKQVPIVSTEVDMCHPLRVQFYFNLPEVQKAFHGNQTNLSYRWKGCFTANFKYNEADKDLDMLPALKNLLQQSVRITIFSGDQDGIIPIEGTLQHLKKLAEELNIKLTKEETWSVRTKVQEGGLKYEFGDLLKFLTVKGGNHHVTFSRPSQAFSIFSMFTINWMH
;
A
#
# COMPACT_ATOMS: atom_id res chain seq x y z
N MET A 1 -68.52 -47.00 -9.12
CA MET A 1 -67.82 -46.45 -10.29
C MET A 1 -67.25 -45.10 -9.85
N GLU A 2 -66.03 -45.13 -9.30
CA GLU A 2 -65.38 -44.00 -8.63
C GLU A 2 -64.77 -43.04 -9.67
N PHE A 3 -65.13 -41.76 -9.60
CA PHE A 3 -64.46 -40.70 -10.35
C PHE A 3 -63.24 -40.20 -9.57
N ARG A 4 -62.04 -40.55 -10.05
CA ARG A 4 -60.78 -39.94 -9.59
C ARG A 4 -60.54 -38.64 -10.36
N GLY A 5 -60.73 -37.49 -9.69
CA GLY A 5 -60.29 -36.19 -10.20
C GLY A 5 -58.79 -36.02 -9.99
N VAL A 6 -58.02 -35.89 -11.07
CA VAL A 6 -56.60 -35.56 -11.04
C VAL A 6 -56.47 -34.04 -11.16
N ILE A 7 -55.96 -33.39 -10.12
CA ILE A 7 -55.61 -31.96 -10.12
C ILE A 7 -54.22 -31.83 -10.76
N PHE A 8 -54.14 -31.19 -11.92
CA PHE A 8 -52.87 -30.78 -12.52
C PHE A 8 -52.42 -29.46 -11.89
N ILE A 9 -51.42 -29.50 -11.02
CA ILE A 9 -50.72 -28.29 -10.54
C ILE A 9 -49.62 -27.97 -11.58
N SER A 10 -49.87 -26.96 -12.40
CA SER A 10 -48.86 -26.39 -13.30
C SER A 10 -47.87 -25.56 -12.47
N PHE A 11 -46.64 -26.07 -12.32
CA PHE A 11 -45.52 -25.27 -11.82
C PHE A 11 -45.04 -24.34 -12.93
N LEU A 12 -45.52 -23.09 -12.91
CA LEU A 12 -44.93 -21.99 -13.66
C LEU A 12 -43.55 -21.68 -13.06
N PHE A 13 -42.50 -22.24 -13.66
CA PHE A 13 -41.14 -21.76 -13.44
C PHE A 13 -41.03 -20.34 -14.00
N PHE A 14 -41.12 -19.34 -13.12
CA PHE A 14 -40.59 -18.02 -13.41
C PHE A 14 -39.08 -18.17 -13.59
N GLN A 15 -38.62 -18.25 -14.84
CA GLN A 15 -37.23 -17.91 -15.14
C GLN A 15 -37.05 -16.42 -14.91
N LEU A 16 -36.73 -16.06 -13.66
CA LEU A 16 -36.02 -14.82 -13.40
C LEU A 16 -34.70 -14.92 -14.16
N GLY A 17 -34.58 -14.16 -15.25
CA GLY A 17 -33.32 -13.98 -15.95
C GLY A 17 -32.30 -13.42 -14.98
N VAL A 18 -31.51 -14.31 -14.36
CA VAL A 18 -30.30 -13.93 -13.64
C VAL A 18 -29.36 -13.41 -14.71
N ASN A 19 -29.13 -12.09 -14.71
CA ASN A 19 -28.09 -11.48 -15.52
C ASN A 19 -26.78 -12.26 -15.29
N SER A 20 -26.31 -12.93 -16.31
CA SER A 20 -25.25 -13.95 -16.23
C SER A 20 -23.85 -13.41 -15.96
N ASN A 21 -23.68 -12.11 -15.65
CA ASN A 21 -22.36 -11.48 -15.48
C ASN A 21 -22.24 -10.75 -14.14
N ALA A 22 -22.34 -11.47 -13.01
CA ALA A 22 -21.99 -10.91 -11.70
C ALA A 22 -20.48 -10.64 -11.54
N PHE A 23 -19.64 -11.30 -12.36
CA PHE A 23 -18.19 -11.22 -12.33
C PHE A 23 -17.61 -11.30 -13.76
N PRO A 24 -16.51 -10.59 -14.07
CA PRO A 24 -15.86 -10.63 -15.37
C PRO A 24 -14.99 -11.88 -15.53
N MET A 25 -15.54 -12.96 -16.09
CA MET A 25 -14.82 -14.24 -16.24
C MET A 25 -13.56 -14.16 -17.12
N ASN A 26 -13.45 -13.16 -18.00
CA ASN A 26 -12.24 -12.95 -18.82
C ASN A 26 -11.03 -12.53 -17.98
N ASP A 27 -11.25 -11.99 -16.79
CA ASP A 27 -10.19 -11.58 -15.87
C ASP A 27 -9.88 -12.69 -14.86
N LEU A 28 -10.62 -13.80 -14.86
CA LEU A 28 -10.42 -14.88 -13.89
C LEU A 28 -9.03 -15.50 -14.08
N ILE A 29 -8.27 -15.58 -12.98
CA ILE A 29 -7.03 -16.35 -12.94
C ILE A 29 -7.39 -17.75 -12.48
N SER A 30 -7.20 -18.74 -13.37
CA SER A 30 -7.51 -20.14 -13.06
C SER A 30 -6.56 -20.73 -12.01
N LYS A 31 -5.24 -20.55 -12.22
CA LYS A 31 -4.18 -20.96 -11.28
C LYS A 31 -2.89 -20.24 -11.64
N LEU A 32 -2.17 -19.72 -10.65
CA LEU A 32 -0.81 -19.18 -10.82
C LEU A 32 0.23 -20.32 -10.75
N LEU A 33 1.41 -20.09 -11.32
CA LEU A 33 2.53 -21.04 -11.24
C LEU A 33 2.89 -21.28 -9.77
N GLY A 34 2.94 -22.55 -9.35
CA GLY A 34 3.25 -22.90 -7.96
C GLY A 34 2.18 -22.52 -6.93
N GLN A 35 0.99 -22.10 -7.35
CA GLN A 35 -0.07 -21.69 -6.42
C GLN A 35 -0.57 -22.89 -5.57
N PRO A 36 -0.62 -22.75 -4.24
CA PRO A 36 -1.33 -23.69 -3.38
C PRO A 36 -2.83 -23.75 -3.69
N ASP A 37 -3.48 -24.85 -3.29
CA ASP A 37 -4.92 -24.98 -3.43
C ASP A 37 -5.65 -24.01 -2.49
N VAL A 38 -6.65 -23.31 -3.03
CA VAL A 38 -7.42 -22.26 -2.34
C VAL A 38 -8.89 -22.31 -2.73
N ASN A 39 -9.73 -21.68 -1.90
CA ASN A 39 -11.19 -21.79 -1.98
C ASN A 39 -11.85 -20.48 -2.44
N PHE A 40 -11.05 -19.47 -2.79
CA PHE A 40 -11.48 -18.14 -3.21
C PHE A 40 -11.12 -17.92 -4.67
N ARG A 41 -11.86 -17.03 -5.35
CA ARG A 41 -11.50 -16.62 -6.71
C ARG A 41 -10.54 -15.44 -6.68
N GLN A 42 -9.76 -15.33 -7.73
CA GLN A 42 -8.85 -14.22 -7.94
C GLN A 42 -8.90 -13.82 -9.43
N PHE A 43 -8.77 -12.53 -9.68
CA PHE A 43 -8.98 -11.92 -10.98
C PHE A 43 -7.88 -10.91 -11.24
N ALA A 44 -7.45 -10.77 -12.48
CA ALA A 44 -6.54 -9.71 -12.88
C ALA A 44 -6.83 -9.27 -14.30
N GLY A 45 -6.52 -8.01 -14.57
CA GLY A 45 -6.73 -7.43 -15.89
C GLY A 45 -6.62 -5.93 -15.85
N TYR A 46 -7.24 -5.28 -16.83
CA TYR A 46 -7.12 -3.85 -17.05
C TYR A 46 -8.44 -3.12 -16.91
N ILE A 47 -8.35 -1.88 -16.44
CA ILE A 47 -9.40 -0.87 -16.55
C ILE A 47 -8.84 0.29 -17.38
N ASN A 48 -9.50 0.58 -18.50
CA ASN A 48 -9.16 1.72 -19.35
C ASN A 48 -9.67 2.99 -18.67
N VAL A 49 -8.78 3.93 -18.37
CA VAL A 49 -9.09 5.12 -17.53
C VAL A 49 -9.30 6.41 -18.33
N ASP A 50 -9.29 6.32 -19.66
CA ASP A 50 -9.68 7.42 -20.53
C ASP A 50 -11.20 7.53 -20.68
N GLU A 51 -11.68 8.76 -20.87
CA GLU A 51 -13.08 9.04 -21.18
C GLU A 51 -13.37 8.88 -22.69
N ASN A 52 -12.46 9.33 -23.58
CA ASN A 52 -12.79 9.55 -25.00
C ASN A 52 -11.79 8.95 -26.02
N ALA A 53 -10.62 8.44 -25.61
CA ALA A 53 -9.66 7.79 -26.51
C ALA A 53 -8.89 6.70 -25.76
N VAL A 54 -8.76 5.49 -26.31
CA VAL A 54 -8.04 4.39 -25.66
C VAL A 54 -6.54 4.66 -25.69
N GLY A 55 -5.94 4.95 -24.54
CA GLY A 55 -4.49 5.16 -24.43
C GLY A 55 -3.90 4.72 -23.10
N ARG A 56 -4.60 4.93 -21.98
CA ARG A 56 -4.18 4.68 -20.60
C ARG A 56 -5.00 3.56 -19.96
N SER A 57 -4.29 2.63 -19.34
CA SER A 57 -4.89 1.49 -18.65
C SER A 57 -4.16 1.20 -17.35
N LEU A 58 -4.91 1.09 -16.25
CA LEU A 58 -4.37 0.58 -15.00
C LEU A 58 -4.63 -0.92 -14.89
N PHE A 59 -3.57 -1.65 -14.54
CA PHE A 59 -3.62 -3.05 -14.21
C PHE A 59 -4.05 -3.25 -12.75
N TYR A 60 -4.83 -4.29 -12.50
CA TYR A 60 -5.26 -4.64 -11.15
C TYR A 60 -5.19 -6.14 -10.91
N TYR A 61 -5.09 -6.48 -9.63
CA TYR A 61 -5.28 -7.83 -9.12
C TYR A 61 -6.33 -7.76 -8.00
N PHE A 62 -7.40 -8.52 -8.14
CA PHE A 62 -8.50 -8.62 -7.18
C PHE A 62 -8.58 -10.05 -6.64
N VAL A 63 -8.64 -10.19 -5.32
CA VAL A 63 -8.83 -11.50 -4.69
C VAL A 63 -9.99 -11.44 -3.70
N GLU A 64 -10.86 -12.43 -3.80
CA GLU A 64 -11.99 -12.58 -2.89
C GLU A 64 -11.52 -12.91 -1.48
N ALA A 65 -12.34 -12.51 -0.50
CA ALA A 65 -12.14 -12.95 0.87
C ALA A 65 -12.24 -14.49 0.97
N GLU A 66 -11.47 -15.11 1.86
CA GLU A 66 -11.45 -16.56 2.05
C GLU A 66 -12.83 -17.14 2.44
N LYS A 67 -13.64 -16.34 3.15
CA LYS A 67 -14.96 -16.74 3.66
C LYS A 67 -16.00 -15.71 3.30
N ASP A 68 -17.13 -16.18 2.75
CA ASP A 68 -18.31 -15.38 2.43
C ASP A 68 -17.97 -14.05 1.74
N PRO A 69 -17.24 -14.04 0.61
CA PRO A 69 -16.70 -12.82 0.02
C PRO A 69 -17.77 -11.76 -0.30
N LEU A 70 -18.99 -12.20 -0.61
CA LEU A 70 -20.14 -11.33 -0.84
C LEU A 70 -20.69 -10.67 0.44
N THR A 71 -20.25 -11.01 1.65
CA THR A 71 -20.60 -10.30 2.89
C THR A 71 -19.45 -9.45 3.43
N GLN A 72 -18.22 -9.71 2.97
CA GLN A 72 -17.03 -9.02 3.45
C GLN A 72 -16.87 -7.62 2.85
N PRO A 73 -16.13 -6.72 3.53
CA PRO A 73 -15.73 -5.43 2.97
C PRO A 73 -14.79 -5.60 1.77
N ILE A 74 -14.45 -4.48 1.14
CA ILE A 74 -13.40 -4.39 0.12
C ILE A 74 -12.31 -3.46 0.65
N THR A 75 -11.07 -3.86 0.47
CA THR A 75 -9.91 -3.05 0.78
C THR A 75 -9.10 -2.82 -0.48
N VAL A 76 -8.98 -1.56 -0.90
CA VAL A 76 -8.06 -1.15 -1.96
C VAL A 76 -6.67 -1.01 -1.36
N TRP A 77 -5.66 -1.62 -1.99
CA TRP A 77 -4.26 -1.48 -1.60
C TRP A 77 -3.48 -0.70 -2.67
N LEU A 78 -2.86 0.40 -2.24
CA LEU A 78 -1.95 1.21 -3.04
C LEU A 78 -0.58 1.20 -2.37
N THR A 79 0.45 0.72 -3.07
CA THR A 79 1.82 0.83 -2.58
C THR A 79 2.41 2.20 -2.94
N GLY A 80 3.59 2.50 -2.40
CA GLY A 80 4.26 3.80 -2.56
C GLY A 80 5.25 3.86 -3.72
N GLY A 81 6.47 4.30 -3.41
CA GLY A 81 7.53 4.60 -4.38
C GLY A 81 7.83 6.09 -4.42
N PRO A 82 7.15 6.89 -5.27
CA PRO A 82 6.04 6.55 -6.18
C PRO A 82 6.46 5.64 -7.35
N GLY A 83 5.52 4.94 -7.97
CA GLY A 83 5.76 4.09 -9.15
C GLY A 83 6.00 2.61 -8.84
N CYS A 84 5.81 2.18 -7.60
CA CYS A 84 5.91 0.77 -7.21
C CYS A 84 4.61 0.01 -7.50
N SER A 85 4.73 -1.29 -7.79
CA SER A 85 3.59 -2.15 -8.14
C SER A 85 2.89 -2.66 -6.88
N SER A 86 1.62 -2.26 -6.70
CA SER A 86 0.75 -2.79 -5.65
C SER A 86 0.43 -4.27 -5.88
N VAL A 87 0.36 -4.69 -7.15
CA VAL A 87 0.14 -6.11 -7.48
C VAL A 87 1.35 -6.94 -7.08
N GLY A 88 2.58 -6.48 -7.36
CA GLY A 88 3.79 -7.15 -6.88
C GLY A 88 3.85 -7.21 -5.35
N ASP A 89 3.53 -6.09 -4.68
CA ASP A 89 3.48 -6.00 -3.22
C ASP A 89 2.51 -7.04 -2.62
N ALA A 90 1.40 -7.36 -3.29
CA ALA A 90 0.48 -8.42 -2.87
C ALA A 90 1.16 -9.78 -2.63
N PHE A 91 2.25 -10.08 -3.36
CA PHE A 91 2.97 -11.36 -3.31
C PHE A 91 4.17 -11.35 -2.37
N GLY A 92 4.28 -10.31 -1.54
CA GLY A 92 5.22 -10.25 -0.44
C GLY A 92 4.70 -9.62 0.83
N SER A 93 3.46 -9.15 0.84
CA SER A 93 2.93 -8.27 1.89
C SER A 93 1.57 -8.80 2.37
N VAL A 94 0.48 -8.13 2.02
CA VAL A 94 -0.86 -8.40 2.58
C VAL A 94 -1.69 -9.40 1.77
N GLY A 95 -1.26 -9.76 0.55
CA GLY A 95 -2.01 -10.67 -0.33
C GLY A 95 -1.96 -12.13 0.12
N PRO A 96 -2.67 -13.03 -0.60
CA PRO A 96 -2.91 -14.41 -0.18
C PRO A 96 -1.68 -15.31 -0.30
N PHE A 97 -0.68 -14.90 -1.08
CA PHE A 97 0.48 -15.70 -1.41
C PHE A 97 1.77 -14.93 -1.15
N ILE A 98 2.83 -15.67 -0.84
CA ILE A 98 4.20 -15.17 -0.72
C ILE A 98 5.05 -15.95 -1.73
N VAL A 99 5.87 -15.26 -2.51
CA VAL A 99 6.83 -15.92 -3.42
C VAL A 99 7.84 -16.75 -2.62
N THR A 100 8.12 -17.97 -3.08
CA THR A 100 9.08 -18.87 -2.42
C THR A 100 10.51 -18.37 -2.57
N LYS A 101 11.43 -18.94 -1.77
CA LYS A 101 12.84 -18.53 -1.73
C LYS A 101 13.59 -18.76 -3.03
N ASP A 102 13.15 -19.72 -3.84
CA ASP A 102 13.70 -19.97 -5.18
C ASP A 102 13.05 -19.11 -6.27
N ALA A 103 12.04 -18.30 -5.92
CA ALA A 103 11.31 -17.42 -6.83
C ALA A 103 10.53 -18.11 -7.97
N HIS A 104 10.31 -19.44 -7.90
CA HIS A 104 9.60 -20.19 -8.93
C HIS A 104 8.20 -20.65 -8.51
N ASP A 105 7.90 -20.62 -7.22
CA ASP A 105 6.63 -21.09 -6.66
C ASP A 105 6.01 -20.07 -5.70
N LEU A 106 4.82 -20.41 -5.18
CA LEU A 106 4.09 -19.63 -4.19
C LEU A 106 3.82 -20.47 -2.94
N GLN A 107 3.80 -19.82 -1.78
CA GLN A 107 3.31 -20.38 -0.53
C GLN A 107 2.15 -19.54 0.02
N THR A 108 1.27 -20.15 0.80
CA THR A 108 0.14 -19.45 1.42
C THR A 108 0.63 -18.43 2.45
N ASN A 109 0.09 -17.21 2.41
CA ASN A 109 0.32 -16.20 3.44
C ASN A 109 -0.61 -16.43 4.64
N LEU A 110 -0.06 -16.91 5.76
CA LEU A 110 -0.81 -17.17 6.98
C LEU A 110 -1.44 -15.89 7.60
N PHE A 111 -0.94 -14.72 7.23
CA PHE A 111 -1.40 -13.42 7.74
C PHE A 111 -2.02 -12.55 6.63
N SER A 112 -2.52 -13.19 5.55
CA SER A 112 -3.18 -12.45 4.48
C SER A 112 -4.39 -11.68 4.99
N TRP A 113 -4.55 -10.47 4.47
CA TRP A 113 -5.70 -9.62 4.77
C TRP A 113 -6.98 -10.15 4.10
N ASN A 114 -6.87 -11.06 3.12
CA ASN A 114 -8.05 -11.66 2.48
C ASN A 114 -8.81 -12.62 3.41
N LYS A 115 -8.29 -12.90 4.59
CA LYS A 115 -9.02 -13.61 5.66
C LYS A 115 -10.26 -12.84 6.15
N VAL A 116 -10.28 -11.52 6.00
CA VAL A 116 -11.32 -10.64 6.57
C VAL A 116 -11.84 -9.57 5.60
N SER A 117 -11.34 -9.52 4.36
CA SER A 117 -11.72 -8.51 3.37
C SER A 117 -11.48 -9.03 1.95
N ASN A 118 -12.23 -8.54 0.97
CA ASN A 118 -11.84 -8.70 -0.43
C ASN A 118 -10.74 -7.68 -0.73
N LEU A 119 -9.66 -8.08 -1.42
CA LEU A 119 -8.52 -7.19 -1.65
C LEU A 119 -8.43 -6.79 -3.12
N LEU A 120 -8.28 -5.48 -3.38
CA LEU A 120 -8.07 -4.91 -4.70
C LEU A 120 -6.75 -4.17 -4.74
N PHE A 121 -5.77 -4.72 -5.45
CA PHE A 121 -4.46 -4.13 -5.68
C PHE A 121 -4.46 -3.41 -7.03
N ILE A 122 -4.01 -2.16 -7.03
CA ILE A 122 -4.00 -1.32 -8.25
C ILE A 122 -2.58 -0.86 -8.51
N ASP A 123 -2.04 -1.22 -9.67
CA ASP A 123 -0.76 -0.68 -10.12
C ASP A 123 -0.96 0.76 -10.58
N SER A 124 -0.54 1.72 -9.77
CA SER A 124 -0.72 3.15 -10.02
C SER A 124 0.47 3.92 -9.46
N PRO A 125 0.95 4.98 -10.14
CA PRO A 125 0.41 5.62 -11.36
C PRO A 125 0.79 4.90 -12.67
N ILE A 126 0.51 5.53 -13.83
CA ILE A 126 0.88 5.02 -15.16
C ILE A 126 2.37 4.68 -15.22
N GLY A 127 2.69 3.48 -15.70
CA GLY A 127 4.03 2.88 -15.74
C GLY A 127 4.29 1.90 -14.60
N SER A 128 3.57 1.98 -13.49
CA SER A 128 3.75 1.04 -12.36
C SER A 128 3.35 -0.37 -12.78
N GLY A 129 4.18 -1.36 -12.46
CA GLY A 129 3.93 -2.77 -12.79
C GLY A 129 3.58 -2.98 -14.27
N TRP A 130 2.37 -3.44 -14.57
CA TRP A 130 1.87 -3.56 -15.95
C TRP A 130 0.94 -2.42 -16.42
N SER A 131 0.66 -1.43 -15.58
CA SER A 131 -0.11 -0.25 -15.98
C SER A 131 0.66 0.57 -17.01
N TYR A 132 -0.01 0.99 -18.08
CA TYR A 132 0.68 1.59 -19.23
C TYR A 132 -0.13 2.72 -19.87
N SER A 133 0.59 3.52 -20.66
CA SER A 133 0.00 4.41 -21.66
C SER A 133 0.67 4.23 -23.03
N ASN A 134 -0.12 4.40 -24.08
CA ASN A 134 0.35 4.54 -25.47
C ASN A 134 0.98 5.92 -25.75
N THR A 135 0.83 6.88 -24.82
CA THR A 135 1.35 8.24 -24.97
C THR A 135 2.49 8.50 -23.98
N SER A 136 3.67 8.87 -24.48
CA SER A 136 4.87 9.05 -23.67
C SER A 136 4.77 10.17 -22.63
N SER A 137 3.97 11.21 -22.87
CA SER A 137 3.77 12.30 -21.91
C SER A 137 3.03 11.87 -20.64
N ASP A 138 2.26 10.78 -20.69
CA ASP A 138 1.49 10.28 -19.54
C ASP A 138 2.36 9.64 -18.47
N TYR A 139 3.64 9.38 -18.75
CA TYR A 139 4.61 8.90 -17.78
C TYR A 139 5.23 10.07 -16.96
N ASN A 140 4.83 11.31 -17.23
CA ASN A 140 5.03 12.46 -16.34
C ASN A 140 3.87 12.54 -15.35
N ASN A 141 4.01 11.82 -14.24
CA ASN A 141 3.00 11.67 -13.22
C ASN A 141 3.09 12.76 -12.15
N GLY A 142 2.00 12.91 -11.39
CA GLY A 142 1.87 13.78 -10.22
C GLY A 142 0.61 13.44 -9.44
N ASP A 143 0.44 13.99 -8.25
CA ASP A 143 -0.64 13.63 -7.33
C ASP A 143 -2.02 13.88 -7.97
N ASP A 144 -2.23 15.05 -8.57
CA ASP A 144 -3.51 15.44 -9.17
C ASP A 144 -3.97 14.51 -10.31
N ILE A 145 -3.08 14.22 -11.27
CA ILE A 145 -3.41 13.37 -12.41
C ILE A 145 -3.58 11.91 -11.98
N THR A 146 -2.74 11.44 -11.06
CA THR A 146 -2.83 10.09 -10.49
C THR A 146 -4.16 9.91 -9.77
N ASN A 147 -4.57 10.89 -8.97
CA ASN A 147 -5.83 10.86 -8.23
C ASN A 147 -7.06 10.84 -9.16
N LYS A 148 -7.07 11.68 -10.21
CA LYS A 148 -8.14 11.67 -11.22
C LYS A 148 -8.26 10.30 -11.91
N ILE A 149 -7.13 9.72 -12.31
CA ILE A 149 -7.07 8.40 -12.93
C ILE A 149 -7.59 7.31 -11.97
N LEU A 150 -7.18 7.34 -10.69
CA LEU A 150 -7.64 6.40 -9.68
C LEU A 150 -9.15 6.51 -9.41
N LEU A 151 -9.71 7.73 -9.39
CA LEU A 151 -11.15 7.95 -9.27
C LEU A 151 -11.90 7.28 -10.44
N THR A 152 -11.49 7.57 -11.69
CA THR A 152 -12.07 6.94 -12.88
C THR A 152 -11.92 5.42 -12.86
N PHE A 153 -10.76 4.93 -12.42
CA PHE A 153 -10.55 3.49 -12.23
C PHE A 153 -11.59 2.91 -11.27
N MET A 154 -11.79 3.51 -10.10
CA MET A 154 -12.74 2.99 -9.10
C MET A 154 -14.18 2.98 -9.60
N GLN A 155 -14.60 4.04 -10.30
CA GLN A 155 -15.93 4.12 -10.92
C GLN A 155 -16.14 2.98 -11.93
N LYS A 156 -15.20 2.80 -12.87
CA LYS A 156 -15.28 1.75 -13.89
C LYS A 156 -15.09 0.35 -13.33
N TRP A 157 -14.26 0.18 -12.30
CA TRP A 157 -14.08 -1.11 -11.63
C TRP A 157 -15.39 -1.54 -10.94
N TYR A 158 -16.12 -0.61 -10.32
CA TYR A 158 -17.46 -0.87 -9.76
C TYR A 158 -18.50 -1.18 -10.84
N GLU A 159 -18.41 -0.63 -12.04
CA GLU A 159 -19.23 -1.08 -13.18
C GLU A 159 -18.91 -2.51 -13.61
N LYS A 160 -17.63 -2.86 -13.63
CA LYS A 160 -17.15 -4.21 -13.96
C LYS A 160 -17.50 -5.25 -12.87
N TYR A 161 -17.56 -4.83 -11.61
CA TYR A 161 -17.89 -5.66 -10.45
C TYR A 161 -19.07 -5.08 -9.64
N PRO A 162 -20.30 -5.10 -10.18
CA PRO A 162 -21.44 -4.40 -9.60
C PRO A 162 -21.87 -4.93 -8.22
N VAL A 163 -21.59 -6.19 -7.91
CA VAL A 163 -21.92 -6.84 -6.62
C VAL A 163 -21.20 -6.21 -5.42
N PHE A 164 -20.15 -5.44 -5.69
CA PHE A 164 -19.27 -4.84 -4.71
C PHE A 164 -19.58 -3.37 -4.42
N LYS A 165 -20.43 -2.71 -5.22
CA LYS A 165 -20.77 -1.28 -5.10
C LYS A 165 -21.30 -0.87 -3.72
N SER A 166 -22.02 -1.76 -3.05
CA SER A 166 -22.65 -1.46 -1.75
C SER A 166 -21.82 -1.88 -0.55
N LYS A 167 -20.60 -2.43 -0.75
CA LYS A 167 -19.77 -2.92 0.34
C LYS A 167 -19.06 -1.80 1.05
N ASP A 168 -18.79 -2.03 2.33
CA ASP A 168 -17.88 -1.21 3.11
C ASP A 168 -16.53 -1.17 2.40
N LEU A 169 -16.04 0.05 2.14
CA LEU A 169 -14.80 0.31 1.43
C LEU A 169 -13.74 0.84 2.39
N TYR A 170 -12.61 0.16 2.42
CA TYR A 170 -11.39 0.60 3.10
C TYR A 170 -10.32 0.91 2.07
N LEU A 171 -9.49 1.91 2.36
CA LEU A 171 -8.35 2.28 1.53
C LEU A 171 -7.08 2.10 2.34
N ALA A 172 -6.13 1.35 1.81
CA ALA A 172 -4.92 0.97 2.52
C ALA A 172 -3.69 1.13 1.64
N GLY A 173 -2.54 1.27 2.28
CA GLY A 173 -1.28 1.41 1.57
C GLY A 173 -0.11 1.68 2.49
N SER A 174 1.08 1.75 1.90
CA SER A 174 2.31 2.06 2.64
C SER A 174 3.22 3.05 1.94
N SER A 175 4.11 3.70 2.69
CA SER A 175 5.12 4.62 2.15
C SER A 175 4.48 5.83 1.46
N PHE A 176 4.83 6.14 0.21
CA PHE A 176 4.24 7.23 -0.57
C PHE A 176 2.71 7.10 -0.79
N ALA A 177 2.11 5.95 -0.45
CA ALA A 177 0.65 5.83 -0.36
C ALA A 177 0.02 6.77 0.68
N GLY A 178 0.82 7.35 1.59
CA GLY A 178 0.40 8.48 2.43
C GLY A 178 -0.09 9.70 1.64
N HIS A 179 0.28 9.82 0.36
CA HIS A 179 -0.30 10.78 -0.59
C HIS A 179 -1.51 10.17 -1.30
N PHE A 180 -1.32 9.00 -1.93
CA PHE A 180 -2.34 8.39 -2.80
C PHE A 180 -3.65 8.08 -2.09
N VAL A 181 -3.58 7.45 -0.92
CA VAL A 181 -4.75 6.93 -0.22
C VAL A 181 -5.63 8.06 0.32
N PRO A 182 -5.11 9.09 1.03
CA PRO A 182 -5.94 10.22 1.43
C PRO A 182 -6.51 11.02 0.27
N ASN A 183 -5.75 11.22 -0.82
CA ASN A 183 -6.22 11.92 -2.01
C ASN A 183 -7.38 11.18 -2.69
N LEU A 184 -7.25 9.87 -2.86
CA LEU A 184 -8.33 9.03 -3.41
C LEU A 184 -9.56 9.03 -2.51
N ALA A 185 -9.37 8.90 -1.20
CA ALA A 185 -10.47 8.92 -0.24
C ALA A 185 -11.29 10.22 -0.35
N ASN A 186 -10.61 11.38 -0.41
CA ASN A 186 -11.26 12.67 -0.57
C ASN A 186 -11.98 12.78 -1.93
N ALA A 187 -11.34 12.35 -3.01
CA ALA A 187 -11.95 12.36 -4.35
C ALA A 187 -13.24 11.52 -4.42
N LEU A 188 -13.25 10.34 -3.81
CA LEU A 188 -14.44 9.48 -3.74
C LEU A 188 -15.56 10.10 -2.89
N LEU A 189 -15.23 10.79 -1.80
CA LEU A 189 -16.23 11.53 -1.00
C LEU A 189 -16.80 12.74 -1.76
N ASP A 190 -15.98 13.43 -2.53
CA ASP A 190 -16.43 14.56 -3.34
C ASP A 190 -17.27 14.10 -4.54
N ASP A 191 -16.93 12.96 -5.15
CA ASP A 191 -17.78 12.29 -6.14
C ASP A 191 -19.12 11.88 -5.54
N ASN A 192 -19.15 11.34 -4.33
CA ASN A 192 -20.39 11.00 -3.60
C ASN A 192 -21.32 12.20 -3.35
N LYS A 193 -20.78 13.42 -3.29
CA LYS A 193 -21.58 14.66 -3.13
C LYS A 193 -22.20 15.11 -4.45
N GLN A 194 -21.53 14.83 -5.57
CA GLN A 194 -21.92 15.31 -6.91
C GLN A 194 -22.77 14.28 -7.68
N SER A 195 -22.48 12.99 -7.48
CA SER A 195 -23.09 11.90 -8.23
C SER A 195 -24.46 11.50 -7.68
N LYS A 196 -25.39 11.23 -8.61
CA LYS A 196 -26.70 10.60 -8.32
C LYS A 196 -26.64 9.06 -8.39
N GLN A 197 -25.47 8.49 -8.71
CA GLN A 197 -25.27 7.05 -8.79
C GLN A 197 -25.02 6.41 -7.40
N SER A 198 -24.68 5.12 -7.37
CA SER A 198 -24.27 4.41 -6.15
C SER A 198 -23.04 5.07 -5.53
N LYS A 199 -23.13 5.36 -4.22
CA LYS A 199 -22.06 6.01 -3.46
C LYS A 199 -21.00 5.01 -3.01
N PHE A 200 -19.75 5.45 -2.93
CA PHE A 200 -18.65 4.74 -2.28
C PHE A 200 -18.84 4.79 -0.76
N ASN A 201 -19.00 3.62 -0.12
CA ASN A 201 -19.24 3.51 1.31
C ASN A 201 -17.92 3.43 2.10
N ILE A 202 -17.17 4.54 2.13
CA ILE A 202 -15.83 4.62 2.74
C ILE A 202 -15.96 4.52 4.27
N LYS A 203 -15.28 3.54 4.87
CA LYS A 203 -15.29 3.30 6.33
C LYS A 203 -14.01 3.71 7.03
N GLY A 204 -12.87 3.62 6.36
CA GLY A 204 -11.62 4.03 6.95
C GLY A 204 -10.38 3.79 6.09
N LEU A 205 -9.27 4.35 6.57
CA LEU A 205 -7.95 4.26 5.99
C LEU A 205 -7.02 3.43 6.88
N VAL A 206 -6.10 2.69 6.26
CA VAL A 206 -5.00 1.99 6.96
C VAL A 206 -3.67 2.24 6.29
N LEU A 207 -2.77 2.93 6.98
CA LEU A 207 -1.52 3.41 6.39
C LEU A 207 -0.31 2.86 7.14
N GLY A 208 0.56 2.14 6.45
CA GLY A 208 1.83 1.63 6.97
C GLY A 208 3.00 2.55 6.62
N ASN A 209 3.71 3.08 7.61
CA ASN A 209 4.84 4.00 7.43
C ASN A 209 4.53 5.08 6.36
N PRO A 210 3.43 5.85 6.48
CA PRO A 210 3.03 6.77 5.42
C PRO A 210 3.93 8.00 5.38
N MET A 211 4.37 8.37 4.18
CA MET A 211 4.98 9.67 3.97
C MET A 211 3.86 10.71 3.98
N LEU A 212 3.89 11.59 4.98
CA LEU A 212 2.87 12.64 5.12
C LEU A 212 3.45 14.01 4.82
N ARG A 213 4.71 14.23 5.22
CA ARG A 213 5.43 15.50 5.07
C ARG A 213 6.92 15.22 4.98
N LYS A 214 7.37 14.91 3.76
CA LYS A 214 8.73 14.41 3.48
C LYS A 214 9.84 15.18 4.19
N LYS A 215 9.81 16.51 4.14
CA LYS A 215 10.83 17.36 4.77
C LYS A 215 10.97 17.09 6.27
N LEU A 216 9.86 16.95 6.97
CA LEU A 216 9.88 16.69 8.40
C LEU A 216 10.18 15.23 8.71
N ASP A 217 9.72 14.30 7.88
CA ASP A 217 10.10 12.89 7.96
C ASP A 217 11.62 12.74 7.83
N ASP A 218 12.24 13.52 6.94
CA ASP A 218 13.68 13.59 6.77
C ASP A 218 14.43 14.21 7.97
N ILE A 219 13.82 15.17 8.70
CA ILE A 219 14.39 15.69 9.95
C ILE A 219 14.26 14.65 11.07
N ALA A 220 13.10 14.00 11.18
CA ALA A 220 12.87 12.94 12.14
C ALA A 220 13.82 11.76 11.94
N LYS A 221 14.24 11.47 10.69
CA LYS A 221 15.32 10.52 10.38
C LYS A 221 16.65 10.89 11.03
N ILE A 222 17.00 12.18 11.05
CA ILE A 222 18.22 12.65 11.71
C ILE A 222 18.11 12.51 13.23
N ASP A 223 16.96 12.83 13.81
CA ASP A 223 16.67 12.62 15.23
C ASP A 223 16.75 11.11 15.57
N PHE A 224 16.21 10.25 14.71
CA PHE A 224 16.28 8.80 14.84
C PHE A 224 17.73 8.29 14.81
N PHE A 225 18.53 8.65 13.80
CA PHE A 225 19.95 8.27 13.73
C PHE A 225 20.73 8.72 14.96
N PHE A 226 20.49 9.93 15.46
CA PHE A 226 21.15 10.43 16.66
C PHE A 226 20.73 9.64 17.90
N SER A 227 19.43 9.38 18.09
CA SER A 227 18.91 8.59 19.21
C SER A 227 19.42 7.15 19.25
N ARG A 228 19.85 6.62 18.10
CA ARG A 228 20.43 5.29 17.92
C ARG A 228 21.96 5.29 17.92
N GLU A 229 22.60 6.42 18.25
CA GLU A 229 24.06 6.60 18.24
C GLU A 229 24.73 6.30 16.88
N MET A 230 23.97 6.42 15.79
CA MET A 230 24.46 6.17 14.43
C MET A 230 25.24 7.38 13.88
N ILE A 231 24.94 8.59 14.38
CA ILE A 231 25.67 9.82 14.06
C ILE A 231 26.13 10.51 15.34
N ASN A 232 27.22 11.28 15.25
CA ASN A 232 27.75 12.02 16.41
C ASN A 232 26.99 13.34 16.66
N SER A 233 27.16 13.88 17.87
CA SER A 233 26.49 15.12 18.29
C SER A 233 26.89 16.35 17.48
N SER A 234 28.12 16.41 16.95
CA SER A 234 28.56 17.56 16.14
C SER A 234 27.80 17.62 14.82
N LEU A 235 27.72 16.50 14.10
CA LEU A 235 27.00 16.41 12.84
C LEU A 235 25.51 16.63 13.05
N TYR A 236 24.93 16.01 14.08
CA TYR A 236 23.54 16.23 14.48
C TYR A 236 23.24 17.72 14.72
N ASN A 237 24.03 18.39 15.57
CA ASN A 237 23.82 19.81 15.88
C ASN A 237 24.04 20.72 14.67
N GLU A 238 24.97 20.39 13.76
CA GLU A 238 25.17 21.16 12.54
C GLU A 238 23.96 21.02 11.60
N ILE A 239 23.42 19.81 11.44
CA ILE A 239 22.19 19.58 10.67
C ILE A 239 21.02 20.34 11.30
N LYS A 240 20.82 20.24 12.62
CA LYS A 240 19.77 21.00 13.32
C LYS A 240 19.99 22.51 13.28
N LYS A 241 21.19 23.00 12.97
CA LYS A 241 21.42 24.44 12.76
C LYS A 241 21.13 24.85 11.32
N GLU A 242 21.54 24.03 10.35
CA GLU A 242 21.47 24.36 8.91
C GLU A 242 20.10 24.03 8.30
N CYS A 243 19.55 22.87 8.62
CA CYS A 243 18.31 22.35 8.03
C CYS A 243 17.04 22.80 8.76
N ASN A 244 17.17 23.10 10.05
CA ASN A 244 16.09 23.52 10.96
C ASN A 244 15.89 25.07 10.95
N ALA A 245 16.60 25.80 10.07
CA ALA A 245 16.59 27.26 9.97
C ALA A 245 15.31 27.85 9.34
N ILE A 246 14.30 27.01 9.08
CA ILE A 246 13.03 27.40 8.49
C ILE A 246 11.98 27.16 9.56
N ASP A 247 11.32 28.21 10.04
CA ASP A 247 10.32 28.19 11.11
C ASP A 247 9.39 26.97 11.02
N GLU A 248 9.68 25.98 11.86
CA GLU A 248 9.06 24.65 11.89
C GLU A 248 7.67 24.67 12.50
N ASN A 249 7.26 25.81 13.07
CA ASN A 249 5.90 26.07 13.51
C ASN A 249 5.03 26.66 12.39
N ASN A 250 5.62 27.02 11.24
CA ASN A 250 4.83 27.44 10.09
C ASN A 250 4.39 26.24 9.25
N TYR A 251 3.59 25.37 9.88
CA TYR A 251 2.79 24.32 9.26
C TYR A 251 1.82 24.87 8.18
N PHE A 252 1.70 26.20 8.04
CA PHE A 252 0.81 26.91 7.12
C PHE A 252 1.51 27.48 5.89
N SER A 253 2.84 27.41 5.82
CA SER A 253 3.58 27.97 4.69
C SER A 253 3.49 27.01 3.49
N SER A 254 2.68 27.38 2.50
CA SER A 254 2.68 26.80 1.14
C SER A 254 3.96 27.10 0.36
N ILE A 255 4.98 27.66 1.01
CA ILE A 255 6.24 28.04 0.40
C ILE A 255 7.09 26.78 0.29
N LYS A 256 7.39 26.40 -0.97
CA LYS A 256 8.36 25.36 -1.32
C LYS A 256 9.67 25.66 -0.59
N THR A 257 9.92 24.98 0.51
CA THR A 257 11.16 25.17 1.25
C THR A 257 12.16 24.15 0.78
N THR A 258 12.72 24.43 -0.41
CA THR A 258 13.83 23.66 -0.96
C THR A 258 15.00 23.74 0.03
N TRP A 259 15.47 22.59 0.49
CA TRP A 259 16.67 22.54 1.32
C TRP A 259 17.84 23.23 0.64
N SER A 260 18.63 23.97 1.43
CA SER A 260 19.90 24.52 0.96
C SER A 260 20.80 23.38 0.46
N ALA A 261 21.69 23.66 -0.49
CA ALA A 261 22.66 22.66 -0.95
C ALA A 261 23.48 22.11 0.22
N LYS A 262 23.81 22.97 1.20
CA LYS A 262 24.50 22.59 2.42
C LYS A 262 23.68 21.63 3.28
N CYS A 263 22.40 21.91 3.50
CA CYS A 263 21.52 20.99 4.23
C CYS A 263 21.43 19.61 3.54
N LYS A 264 21.26 19.58 2.21
CA LYS A 264 21.24 18.32 1.43
C LYS A 264 22.53 17.52 1.61
N ASN A 265 23.68 18.19 1.57
CA ASN A 265 24.98 17.54 1.76
C ASN A 265 25.13 16.99 3.18
N LEU A 266 24.78 17.77 4.21
CA LEU A 266 24.87 17.31 5.61
C LEU A 266 23.95 16.11 5.88
N VAL A 267 22.74 16.09 5.31
CA VAL A 267 21.83 14.94 5.44
C VAL A 267 22.38 13.72 4.69
N PHE A 268 23.03 13.92 3.55
CA PHE A 268 23.72 12.82 2.85
C PHE A 268 24.91 12.31 3.67
N GLU A 269 25.72 13.18 4.26
CA GLU A 269 26.80 12.82 5.19
C GLU A 269 26.28 12.05 6.40
N ALA A 270 25.11 12.43 6.94
CA ALA A 270 24.46 11.68 8.02
C ALA A 270 24.09 10.26 7.58
N ASN A 271 23.59 10.06 6.37
CA ASN A 271 23.33 8.71 5.85
C ASN A 271 24.63 7.88 5.74
N LEU A 272 25.72 8.48 5.23
CA LEU A 272 27.01 7.82 5.13
C LEU A 272 27.55 7.42 6.51
N ALA A 273 27.52 8.36 7.46
CA ALA A 273 27.97 8.16 8.83
C ALA A 273 27.13 7.09 9.54
N ALA A 274 25.79 7.16 9.41
CA ALA A 274 24.85 6.25 10.06
C ALA A 274 25.11 4.79 9.69
N PHE A 275 25.48 4.53 8.43
CA PHE A 275 25.77 3.19 7.94
C PHE A 275 27.26 2.88 7.78
N LYS A 276 28.14 3.75 8.32
CA LYS A 276 29.61 3.61 8.31
C LYS A 276 30.13 3.25 6.92
N THR A 277 29.70 4.01 5.93
CA THR A 277 29.99 3.76 4.51
C THR A 277 30.45 5.04 3.82
N ASP A 278 30.94 4.91 2.59
CA ASP A 278 31.31 6.03 1.74
C ASP A 278 30.31 6.17 0.58
N ALA A 279 30.43 7.26 -0.20
CA ALA A 279 29.51 7.56 -1.29
C ALA A 279 29.47 6.48 -2.40
N HIS A 280 30.53 5.69 -2.58
CA HIS A 280 30.59 4.62 -3.58
C HIS A 280 29.92 3.34 -3.09
N ASN A 281 29.95 3.08 -1.79
CA ASN A 281 29.43 1.87 -1.16
C ASN A 281 28.05 2.04 -0.52
N TYR A 282 27.54 3.27 -0.45
CA TYR A 282 26.22 3.56 0.10
C TYR A 282 25.10 3.03 -0.79
N SER A 283 24.16 2.31 -0.16
CA SER A 283 22.89 1.92 -0.79
C SER A 283 21.74 2.55 -0.02
N PRO A 284 20.84 3.30 -0.68
CA PRO A 284 19.61 3.80 -0.08
C PRO A 284 18.72 2.71 0.52
N GLN A 285 18.89 1.45 0.07
CA GLN A 285 18.12 0.32 0.58
C GLN A 285 18.36 0.04 2.07
N LYS A 286 19.50 0.50 2.61
CA LYS A 286 19.79 0.43 4.06
C LYS A 286 18.80 1.24 4.91
N LEU A 287 18.10 2.21 4.33
CA LEU A 287 17.06 2.97 5.03
C LEU A 287 15.78 2.16 5.24
N PHE A 288 15.51 1.15 4.40
CA PHE A 288 14.30 0.33 4.56
C PHE A 288 14.32 -0.49 5.86
N ASP A 289 15.52 -0.86 6.33
CA ASP A 289 15.73 -1.59 7.57
C ASP A 289 17.11 -1.22 8.14
N VAL A 290 17.14 -0.41 9.19
CA VAL A 290 18.43 0.10 9.71
C VAL A 290 19.25 -0.93 10.47
N PHE A 291 18.67 -2.10 10.81
CA PHE A 291 19.33 -3.15 11.57
C PHE A 291 19.77 -4.34 10.72
N ARG A 292 19.27 -4.46 9.48
CA ARG A 292 19.59 -5.59 8.59
C ARG A 292 20.31 -5.12 7.34
N PRO A 293 21.28 -5.90 6.83
CA PRO A 293 21.91 -5.59 5.55
C PRO A 293 20.88 -5.72 4.40
N PRO A 294 21.04 -4.93 3.33
CA PRO A 294 20.27 -5.12 2.10
C PRO A 294 20.47 -6.53 1.52
N CYS A 295 19.59 -6.90 0.59
CA CYS A 295 19.73 -8.15 -0.14
C CYS A 295 21.09 -8.28 -0.84
N ALA A 296 21.73 -9.43 -0.67
CA ALA A 296 22.98 -9.79 -1.36
C ALA A 296 22.77 -10.72 -2.57
N GLU A 297 21.56 -11.25 -2.75
CA GLU A 297 21.17 -12.12 -3.86
C GLU A 297 21.02 -11.33 -5.17
N THR A 298 21.32 -11.98 -6.29
CA THR A 298 21.18 -11.43 -7.64
C THR A 298 20.21 -12.23 -8.50
N GLU A 299 19.71 -11.64 -9.59
CA GLU A 299 18.87 -12.37 -10.57
C GLU A 299 19.64 -13.57 -11.17
N GLN A 300 20.97 -13.49 -11.28
CA GLN A 300 21.80 -14.59 -11.75
C GLN A 300 21.81 -15.77 -10.76
N ASP A 301 21.79 -15.51 -9.46
CA ASP A 301 21.73 -16.56 -8.44
C ASP A 301 20.42 -17.36 -8.56
N LEU A 302 19.30 -16.65 -8.73
CA LEU A 302 17.98 -17.25 -8.95
C LEU A 302 17.93 -18.09 -10.23
N ASN A 303 18.49 -17.59 -11.34
CA ASN A 303 18.57 -18.33 -12.60
C ASN A 303 19.42 -19.61 -12.49
N LEU A 304 20.42 -19.63 -11.61
CA LEU A 304 21.30 -20.78 -11.37
C LEU A 304 20.76 -21.71 -10.27
N GLY A 305 19.60 -21.42 -9.67
CA GLY A 305 19.06 -22.16 -8.54
C GLY A 305 19.95 -22.11 -7.28
N LYS A 306 20.82 -21.10 -7.17
CA LYS A 306 21.73 -20.95 -6.03
C LYS A 306 20.95 -20.35 -4.86
N GLN A 307 20.93 -21.06 -3.74
CA GLN A 307 20.41 -20.50 -2.49
C GLN A 307 21.49 -19.64 -1.83
N VAL A 308 21.26 -18.33 -1.74
CA VAL A 308 22.16 -17.42 -1.02
C VAL A 308 21.92 -17.57 0.49
N PRO A 309 22.97 -17.75 1.32
CA PRO A 309 22.82 -17.88 2.76
C PRO A 309 22.08 -16.69 3.38
N ILE A 310 21.06 -16.99 4.18
CA ILE A 310 20.27 -15.97 4.87
C ILE A 310 21.13 -15.35 5.98
N VAL A 311 21.43 -14.04 5.87
CA VAL A 311 22.26 -13.30 6.84
C VAL A 311 21.46 -12.94 8.13
N SER A 312 20.12 -13.01 8.10
CA SER A 312 19.25 -12.74 9.26
C SER A 312 18.00 -13.63 9.25
N THR A 313 17.77 -14.36 10.34
CA THR A 313 16.72 -15.40 10.45
C THR A 313 15.29 -14.87 10.59
N GLU A 314 15.07 -13.57 10.76
CA GLU A 314 13.72 -13.03 11.05
C GLU A 314 13.04 -12.31 9.89
N VAL A 315 13.77 -11.61 9.02
CA VAL A 315 13.21 -10.80 7.92
C VAL A 315 14.03 -11.03 6.66
N ASP A 316 13.36 -11.45 5.59
CA ASP A 316 13.99 -11.74 4.30
C ASP A 316 14.05 -10.49 3.41
N MET A 317 15.20 -9.82 3.43
CA MET A 317 15.41 -8.60 2.63
C MET A 317 15.51 -8.85 1.13
N CYS A 318 15.64 -10.11 0.68
CA CYS A 318 15.69 -10.46 -0.74
C CYS A 318 14.31 -10.72 -1.35
N HIS A 319 13.24 -10.67 -0.55
CA HIS A 319 11.88 -10.92 -1.01
C HIS A 319 11.46 -10.06 -2.23
N PRO A 320 11.73 -8.73 -2.27
CA PRO A 320 11.36 -7.91 -3.43
C PRO A 320 12.03 -8.35 -4.74
N LEU A 321 13.27 -8.85 -4.69
CA LEU A 321 13.99 -9.36 -5.86
C LEU A 321 13.30 -10.61 -6.41
N ARG A 322 12.87 -11.52 -5.53
CA ARG A 322 12.21 -12.77 -5.90
C ARG A 322 10.82 -12.54 -6.48
N VAL A 323 10.06 -11.60 -5.93
CA VAL A 323 8.80 -11.14 -6.53
C VAL A 323 9.05 -10.63 -7.95
N GLN A 324 10.08 -9.80 -8.14
CA GLN A 324 10.42 -9.32 -9.48
C GLN A 324 10.79 -10.45 -10.45
N PHE A 325 11.54 -11.44 -10.00
CA PHE A 325 11.86 -12.60 -10.82
C PHE A 325 10.58 -13.36 -11.22
N TYR A 326 9.75 -13.72 -10.24
CA TYR A 326 8.51 -14.49 -10.44
C TYR A 326 7.56 -13.80 -11.44
N PHE A 327 7.35 -12.49 -11.31
CA PHE A 327 6.49 -11.71 -12.21
C PHE A 327 7.04 -11.57 -13.63
N ASN A 328 8.31 -11.88 -13.86
CA ASN A 328 8.91 -11.92 -15.19
C ASN A 328 8.90 -13.33 -15.83
N LEU A 329 8.42 -14.36 -15.14
CA LEU A 329 8.20 -15.67 -15.74
C LEU A 329 7.06 -15.62 -16.77
N PRO A 330 7.25 -16.15 -18.00
CA PRO A 330 6.22 -16.07 -19.05
C PRO A 330 4.87 -16.69 -18.64
N GLU A 331 4.90 -17.80 -17.92
CA GLU A 331 3.72 -18.51 -17.42
C GLU A 331 2.94 -17.64 -16.43
N VAL A 332 3.65 -16.91 -15.58
CA VAL A 332 3.06 -15.98 -14.61
C VAL A 332 2.43 -14.80 -15.34
N GLN A 333 3.14 -14.16 -16.27
CA GLN A 333 2.58 -13.05 -17.06
C GLN A 333 1.32 -13.45 -17.84
N LYS A 334 1.33 -14.67 -18.40
CA LYS A 334 0.17 -15.24 -19.10
C LYS A 334 -1.01 -15.47 -18.15
N ALA A 335 -0.76 -16.08 -16.98
CA ALA A 335 -1.81 -16.37 -16.01
C ALA A 335 -2.48 -15.10 -15.45
N PHE A 336 -1.70 -14.04 -15.26
CA PHE A 336 -2.19 -12.74 -14.80
C PHE A 336 -2.91 -11.91 -15.86
N HIS A 337 -2.85 -12.31 -17.14
CA HIS A 337 -3.25 -11.43 -18.24
C HIS A 337 -2.44 -10.12 -18.26
N GLY A 338 -1.21 -10.14 -17.73
CA GLY A 338 -0.39 -8.97 -17.48
C GLY A 338 0.19 -8.39 -18.77
N ASN A 339 1.12 -9.08 -19.42
CA ASN A 339 1.80 -8.55 -20.61
C ASN A 339 1.04 -8.82 -21.92
N GLN A 340 -0.28 -8.58 -21.95
CA GLN A 340 -1.09 -8.83 -23.16
C GLN A 340 -0.82 -7.84 -24.30
N THR A 341 -0.17 -6.71 -24.01
CA THR A 341 0.02 -5.59 -24.95
C THR A 341 1.44 -5.52 -25.51
N ASN A 342 2.29 -6.53 -25.25
CA ASN A 342 3.71 -6.53 -25.60
C ASN A 342 4.41 -5.24 -25.11
N LEU A 343 4.28 -4.98 -23.80
CA LEU A 343 4.94 -3.84 -23.16
C LEU A 343 6.43 -3.83 -23.52
N SER A 344 6.95 -2.65 -23.86
CA SER A 344 8.33 -2.48 -24.30
C SER A 344 9.36 -2.62 -23.16
N TYR A 345 8.90 -2.98 -21.96
CA TYR A 345 9.70 -3.05 -20.75
C TYR A 345 9.39 -4.32 -19.97
N ARG A 346 10.39 -4.84 -19.26
CA ARG A 346 10.23 -5.91 -18.28
C ARG A 346 9.51 -5.38 -17.04
N TRP A 347 8.73 -6.23 -16.38
CA TRP A 347 8.08 -5.88 -15.12
C TRP A 347 9.14 -5.59 -14.06
N LYS A 348 8.94 -4.56 -13.24
CA LYS A 348 9.78 -4.23 -12.10
C LYS A 348 8.94 -3.92 -10.89
N GLY A 349 9.46 -4.22 -9.70
CA GLY A 349 8.78 -3.91 -8.43
C GLY A 349 8.53 -2.42 -8.26
N CYS A 350 9.46 -1.59 -8.71
CA CYS A 350 9.26 -0.16 -8.89
C CYS A 350 9.72 0.27 -10.29
N PHE A 351 8.86 1.01 -10.98
CA PHE A 351 9.10 1.41 -12.36
C PHE A 351 10.15 2.53 -12.41
N THR A 352 11.24 2.29 -13.13
CA THR A 352 12.36 3.24 -13.22
C THR A 352 12.60 3.79 -14.62
N ALA A 353 12.01 3.20 -15.67
CA ALA A 353 12.31 3.53 -17.06
C ALA A 353 11.34 4.61 -17.57
N ASN A 354 11.82 5.82 -17.87
CA ASN A 354 10.97 6.95 -18.31
C ASN A 354 9.90 7.40 -17.29
N PHE A 355 9.94 6.89 -16.06
CA PHE A 355 9.09 7.33 -14.97
C PHE A 355 9.55 8.70 -14.45
N LYS A 356 8.67 9.70 -14.49
CA LYS A 356 8.91 10.99 -13.85
C LYS A 356 7.72 11.30 -12.94
N TYR A 357 8.00 11.50 -11.66
CA TYR A 357 7.02 12.00 -10.72
C TYR A 357 7.34 13.44 -10.36
N ASN A 358 6.33 14.30 -10.29
CA ASN A 358 6.51 15.70 -9.94
C ASN A 358 7.20 15.84 -8.56
N GLU A 359 8.39 16.44 -8.54
CA GLU A 359 9.16 16.62 -7.30
C GLU A 359 8.45 17.52 -6.29
N ALA A 360 7.66 18.50 -6.75
CA ALA A 360 6.91 19.37 -5.86
C ALA A 360 5.81 18.60 -5.11
N ASP A 361 5.22 17.59 -5.75
CA ASP A 361 4.16 16.79 -5.15
C ASP A 361 4.71 15.92 -4.00
N LYS A 362 5.98 15.49 -4.10
CA LYS A 362 6.65 14.73 -3.04
C LYS A 362 6.86 15.51 -1.74
N ASP A 363 6.83 16.85 -1.82
CA ASP A 363 7.00 17.74 -0.68
C ASP A 363 5.67 18.30 -0.16
N LEU A 364 4.53 17.86 -0.70
CA LEU A 364 3.22 18.32 -0.25
C LEU A 364 2.92 17.93 1.20
N ASP A 365 2.13 18.77 1.86
CA ASP A 365 1.59 18.49 3.18
C ASP A 365 0.29 17.70 3.06
N MET A 366 0.29 16.47 3.56
CA MET A 366 -0.88 15.59 3.53
C MET A 366 -1.80 15.74 4.76
N LEU A 367 -1.44 16.53 5.78
CA LEU A 367 -2.29 16.75 6.95
C LEU A 367 -3.66 17.37 6.60
N PRO A 368 -3.78 18.36 5.70
CA PRO A 368 -5.08 18.86 5.25
C PRO A 368 -5.98 17.77 4.66
N ALA A 369 -5.40 16.83 3.91
CA ALA A 369 -6.16 15.72 3.33
C ALA A 369 -6.69 14.76 4.42
N LEU A 370 -5.86 14.42 5.42
CA LEU A 370 -6.29 13.62 6.58
C LEU A 370 -7.33 14.35 7.43
N LYS A 371 -7.16 15.66 7.63
CA LYS A 371 -8.08 16.53 8.37
C LYS A 371 -9.48 16.51 7.75
N ASN A 372 -9.58 16.67 6.43
CA ASN A 372 -10.86 16.64 5.72
C ASN A 372 -11.57 15.29 5.85
N LEU A 373 -10.83 14.18 5.92
CA LEU A 373 -11.37 12.84 6.12
C LEU A 373 -11.92 12.66 7.55
N LEU A 374 -11.15 13.09 8.56
CA LEU A 374 -11.58 13.04 9.96
C LEU A 374 -12.83 13.89 10.21
N GLN A 375 -12.91 15.08 9.60
CA GLN A 375 -14.10 15.95 9.68
C GLN A 375 -15.35 15.30 9.03
N GLN A 376 -15.14 14.41 8.07
CA GLN A 376 -16.20 13.60 7.45
C GLN A 376 -16.41 12.26 8.18
N SER A 377 -15.90 12.11 9.41
CA SER A 377 -16.03 10.91 10.25
C SER A 377 -15.41 9.63 9.67
N VAL A 378 -14.46 9.77 8.74
CA VAL A 378 -13.69 8.62 8.23
C VAL A 378 -12.60 8.26 9.23
N ARG A 379 -12.55 6.99 9.65
CA ARG A 379 -11.53 6.50 10.58
C ARG A 379 -10.17 6.35 9.89
N ILE A 380 -9.10 6.68 10.59
CA ILE A 380 -7.72 6.58 10.09
C ILE A 380 -6.90 5.80 11.10
N THR A 381 -6.34 4.66 10.66
CA THR A 381 -5.39 3.88 11.42
C THR A 381 -4.03 3.98 10.73
N ILE A 382 -3.03 4.47 11.44
CA ILE A 382 -1.65 4.52 10.96
C ILE A 382 -0.81 3.56 11.79
N PHE A 383 0.14 2.89 11.16
CA PHE A 383 1.13 2.09 11.88
C PHE A 383 2.52 2.30 11.29
N SER A 384 3.54 2.34 12.15
CA SER A 384 4.93 2.53 11.71
C SER A 384 5.88 1.58 12.41
N GLY A 385 6.78 0.97 11.65
CA GLY A 385 7.86 0.13 12.15
C GLY A 385 8.99 0.91 12.82
N ASP A 386 9.53 0.42 13.94
CA ASP A 386 10.60 1.08 14.71
C ASP A 386 12.02 0.90 14.15
N GLN A 387 12.14 0.21 13.02
CA GLN A 387 13.38 -0.05 12.28
C GLN A 387 13.40 0.65 10.91
N ASP A 388 12.36 1.43 10.59
CA ASP A 388 12.31 2.23 9.37
C ASP A 388 13.18 3.48 9.48
N GLY A 389 14.19 3.57 8.63
CA GLY A 389 15.06 4.73 8.50
C GLY A 389 14.59 5.76 7.47
N ILE A 390 13.53 5.49 6.70
CA ILE A 390 12.94 6.44 5.75
C ILE A 390 11.91 7.32 6.44
N ILE A 391 10.97 6.71 7.18
CA ILE A 391 9.87 7.40 7.85
C ILE A 391 9.79 6.91 9.30
N PRO A 392 10.65 7.44 10.19
CA PRO A 392 10.67 7.01 11.58
C PRO A 392 9.33 7.28 12.30
N ILE A 393 9.08 6.50 13.34
CA ILE A 393 7.91 6.61 14.21
C ILE A 393 7.75 8.03 14.75
N GLU A 394 8.85 8.65 15.14
CA GLU A 394 8.88 9.96 15.79
C GLU A 394 8.27 11.03 14.88
N GLY A 395 8.63 11.02 13.60
CA GLY A 395 8.08 11.95 12.60
C GLY A 395 6.58 11.74 12.40
N THR A 396 6.16 10.48 12.23
CA THR A 396 4.74 10.12 12.09
C THR A 396 3.94 10.59 13.31
N LEU A 397 4.44 10.33 14.53
CA LEU A 397 3.75 10.71 15.77
C LEU A 397 3.65 12.24 15.92
N GLN A 398 4.69 13.00 15.53
CA GLN A 398 4.66 14.46 15.54
C GLN A 398 3.58 15.01 14.60
N HIS A 399 3.48 14.47 13.37
CA HIS A 399 2.42 14.85 12.41
C HIS A 399 1.03 14.62 12.98
N LEU A 400 0.82 13.47 13.63
CA LEU A 400 -0.48 13.11 14.18
C LEU A 400 -0.85 13.92 15.43
N LYS A 401 0.11 14.24 16.29
CA LYS A 401 -0.11 15.17 17.42
C LYS A 401 -0.54 16.55 16.90
N LYS A 402 0.14 17.06 15.87
CA LYS A 402 -0.25 18.34 15.25
C LYS A 402 -1.66 18.29 14.65
N LEU A 403 -1.97 17.26 13.87
CA LEU A 403 -3.29 17.09 13.29
C LEU A 403 -4.39 17.03 14.36
N ALA A 404 -4.11 16.32 15.46
CA ALA A 404 -5.02 16.25 16.60
C ALA A 404 -5.20 17.62 17.28
N GLU A 405 -4.12 18.38 17.49
CA GLU A 405 -4.17 19.76 18.00
C GLU A 405 -5.05 20.66 17.12
N GLU A 406 -4.86 20.61 15.79
CA GLU A 406 -5.65 21.42 14.84
C GLU A 406 -7.14 21.08 14.81
N LEU A 407 -7.48 19.83 15.11
CA LEU A 407 -8.85 19.36 15.20
C LEU A 407 -9.41 19.46 16.62
N ASN A 408 -8.62 19.95 17.58
CA ASN A 408 -8.96 19.95 19.01
C ASN A 408 -9.37 18.54 19.53
N ILE A 409 -8.69 17.50 19.02
CA ILE A 409 -8.86 16.11 19.44
C ILE A 409 -7.79 15.80 20.49
N LYS A 410 -8.20 15.29 21.65
CA LYS A 410 -7.28 14.92 22.72
C LYS A 410 -6.74 13.50 22.50
N LEU A 411 -5.51 13.26 22.97
CA LEU A 411 -5.01 11.91 23.18
C LEU A 411 -5.83 11.27 24.30
N THR A 412 -6.63 10.28 23.94
CA THR A 412 -7.53 9.55 24.84
C THR A 412 -6.89 8.31 25.45
N LYS A 413 -5.91 7.72 24.76
CA LYS A 413 -5.22 6.52 25.23
C LYS A 413 -3.79 6.44 24.72
N GLU A 414 -2.88 6.03 25.59
CA GLU A 414 -1.50 5.64 25.28
C GLU A 414 -1.17 4.38 26.07
N GLU A 415 -1.01 3.25 25.38
CA GLU A 415 -0.77 1.96 26.03
C GLU A 415 0.08 1.04 25.16
N THR A 416 0.65 0.00 25.77
CA THR A 416 1.24 -1.10 25.01
C THR A 416 0.15 -1.95 24.35
N TRP A 417 0.46 -2.51 23.18
CA TRP A 417 -0.42 -3.46 22.50
C TRP A 417 0.36 -4.72 22.11
N SER A 418 -0.37 -5.84 22.04
CA SER A 418 0.16 -7.15 21.67
C SER A 418 -0.76 -7.83 20.67
N VAL A 419 -0.20 -8.77 19.90
CA VAL A 419 -1.00 -9.66 19.04
C VAL A 419 -1.93 -10.50 19.92
N ARG A 420 -3.13 -10.85 19.43
CA ARG A 420 -4.18 -11.58 20.21
C ARG A 420 -3.67 -12.83 20.92
N THR A 421 -2.68 -13.51 20.37
CA THR A 421 -2.10 -14.73 20.95
C THR A 421 -1.25 -14.47 22.20
N LYS A 422 -1.07 -13.22 22.65
CA LYS A 422 -0.28 -12.79 23.84
C LYS A 422 1.20 -13.20 23.84
N VAL A 423 1.71 -13.79 22.76
CA VAL A 423 3.12 -14.24 22.65
C VAL A 423 4.02 -13.20 21.97
N GLN A 424 3.46 -12.29 21.16
CA GLN A 424 4.25 -11.31 20.40
C GLN A 424 3.88 -9.88 20.80
N GLU A 425 4.89 -9.12 21.22
CA GLU A 425 4.79 -7.68 21.47
C GLU A 425 4.48 -6.95 20.16
N GLY A 426 3.52 -6.03 20.21
CA GLY A 426 3.14 -5.17 19.08
C GLY A 426 3.92 -3.87 19.12
N GLY A 427 3.82 -3.13 20.23
CA GLY A 427 4.46 -1.82 20.41
C GLY A 427 3.60 -0.91 21.29
N LEU A 428 3.53 0.37 20.95
CA LEU A 428 2.67 1.38 21.58
C LEU A 428 1.49 1.71 20.68
N LYS A 429 0.34 1.96 21.30
CA LYS A 429 -0.89 2.40 20.64
C LYS A 429 -1.29 3.76 21.22
N TYR A 430 -1.53 4.70 20.32
CA TYR A 430 -2.04 6.03 20.60
C TYR A 430 -3.43 6.17 19.98
N GLU A 431 -4.40 6.59 20.77
CA GLU A 431 -5.78 6.84 20.32
C GLU A 431 -6.11 8.31 20.53
N PHE A 432 -6.35 9.04 19.43
CA PHE A 432 -6.80 10.43 19.42
C PHE A 432 -8.30 10.44 19.14
N GLY A 433 -9.10 10.37 20.22
CA GLY A 433 -10.53 10.11 20.12
C GLY A 433 -10.82 8.77 19.42
N ASP A 434 -11.99 8.67 18.78
CA ASP A 434 -12.46 7.42 18.16
C ASP A 434 -12.02 7.24 16.69
N LEU A 435 -11.54 8.31 16.06
CA LEU A 435 -11.33 8.37 14.61
C LEU A 435 -9.88 8.25 14.18
N LEU A 436 -8.91 8.59 15.02
CA LEU A 436 -7.49 8.56 14.67
C LEU A 436 -6.70 7.67 15.62
N LYS A 437 -6.04 6.65 15.07
CA LYS A 437 -5.20 5.71 15.82
C LYS A 437 -3.81 5.63 15.21
N PHE A 438 -2.79 5.54 16.06
CA PHE A 438 -1.42 5.28 15.66
C PHE A 438 -0.84 4.12 16.44
N LEU A 439 -0.21 3.17 15.74
CA LEU A 439 0.40 1.99 16.34
C LEU A 439 1.86 1.87 15.93
N THR A 440 2.77 1.80 16.89
CA THR A 440 4.15 1.43 16.59
C THR A 440 4.26 -0.08 16.49
N VAL A 441 5.15 -0.56 15.61
CA VAL A 441 5.40 -1.98 15.40
C VAL A 441 6.86 -2.31 15.71
N LYS A 442 7.08 -2.96 16.84
CA LYS A 442 8.41 -3.35 17.31
C LYS A 442 9.05 -4.35 16.35
N GLY A 443 10.28 -4.06 15.96
CA GLY A 443 11.03 -4.84 14.97
C GLY A 443 10.50 -4.72 13.55
N GLY A 444 9.54 -3.82 13.28
CA GLY A 444 9.00 -3.57 11.95
C GLY A 444 9.93 -2.65 11.16
N ASN A 445 10.22 -2.99 9.92
CA ASN A 445 10.98 -2.15 9.00
C ASN A 445 10.03 -1.25 8.18
N HIS A 446 10.50 -0.56 7.14
CA HIS A 446 9.66 0.30 6.30
C HIS A 446 8.43 -0.41 5.70
N HIS A 447 8.56 -1.71 5.44
CA HIS A 447 7.50 -2.57 4.97
C HIS A 447 7.03 -3.50 6.10
N VAL A 448 6.40 -2.90 7.11
CA VAL A 448 5.90 -3.61 8.31
C VAL A 448 5.06 -4.84 7.96
N THR A 449 4.28 -4.77 6.88
CA THR A 449 3.39 -5.84 6.42
C THR A 449 4.11 -7.12 6.00
N PHE A 450 5.40 -7.07 5.61
CA PHE A 450 6.20 -8.28 5.38
C PHE A 450 7.21 -8.58 6.48
N SER A 451 7.75 -7.55 7.14
CA SER A 451 8.72 -7.76 8.23
C SER A 451 8.06 -8.23 9.53
N ARG A 452 6.81 -7.82 9.78
CA ARG A 452 6.00 -8.16 10.96
C ARG A 452 4.55 -8.45 10.54
N PRO A 453 4.31 -9.52 9.74
CA PRO A 453 3.03 -9.77 9.10
C PRO A 453 1.91 -10.10 10.10
N SER A 454 2.22 -10.80 11.21
CA SER A 454 1.25 -11.08 12.29
C SER A 454 0.76 -9.81 12.99
N GLN A 455 1.67 -8.89 13.29
CA GLN A 455 1.36 -7.56 13.84
C GLN A 455 0.51 -6.76 12.86
N ALA A 456 0.93 -6.66 11.60
CA ALA A 456 0.22 -5.91 10.57
C ALA A 456 -1.21 -6.43 10.34
N PHE A 457 -1.39 -7.75 10.26
CA PHE A 457 -2.71 -8.37 10.16
C PHE A 457 -3.57 -8.12 11.41
N SER A 458 -2.98 -8.16 12.60
CA SER A 458 -3.69 -7.82 13.84
C SER A 458 -4.18 -6.37 13.83
N ILE A 459 -3.35 -5.46 13.33
CA ILE A 459 -3.72 -4.04 13.21
C ILE A 459 -4.92 -3.86 12.28
N PHE A 460 -4.86 -4.47 11.11
CA PHE A 460 -5.92 -4.40 10.12
C PHE A 460 -7.23 -5.02 10.63
N SER A 461 -7.18 -6.26 11.09
CA SER A 461 -8.37 -6.99 11.53
C SER A 461 -9.00 -6.38 12.79
N MET A 462 -8.20 -6.00 13.80
CA MET A 462 -8.72 -5.56 15.09
C MET A 462 -9.01 -4.08 15.17
N PHE A 463 -8.10 -3.23 14.70
CA PHE A 463 -8.17 -1.79 14.96
C PHE A 463 -8.82 -1.00 13.82
N THR A 464 -8.84 -1.58 12.61
CA THR A 464 -9.48 -0.97 11.44
C THR A 464 -10.86 -1.55 11.17
N ILE A 465 -10.93 -2.86 10.87
CA ILE A 465 -12.20 -3.49 10.49
C ILE A 465 -13.06 -3.80 11.72
N ASN A 466 -12.45 -3.80 12.92
CA ASN A 466 -13.10 -4.25 14.17
C ASN A 466 -13.69 -5.66 14.03
N TRP A 467 -12.98 -6.52 13.31
CA TRP A 467 -13.43 -7.87 13.08
C TRP A 467 -13.34 -8.68 14.38
N MET A 468 -14.51 -9.03 14.89
CA MET A 468 -14.67 -9.90 16.05
C MET A 468 -14.87 -11.32 15.51
N HIS A 469 -13.82 -12.11 15.57
CA HIS A 469 -13.87 -13.56 15.43
C HIS A 469 -14.86 -14.20 16.39
#